data_AF-A0A0F9D686-F1
#
_entry.id   AF-A0A0F9D686-F1
#
_cell.length_a   1.000
_cell.length_b   1.000
_cell.length_c   1.000
_cell.angle_alpha   90.00
_cell.angle_beta   90.00
_cell.angle_gamma   90.00
#
_symmetry.space_group_name_H-M   'P 1'
#
loop_
_entity.id
_entity.type
_entity.pdbx_description
1 polymer ?
#
loop_
_entity_poly.entity_id
_entity_poly.type
_entity_poly.pdbx_seq_one_letter_code
_entity_poly.pdbx_strand_id
1 'polypeptide(L)'
;MRTNLKLFETQLFSMGTKNNEKLENFSKIVVEKDFSSREKILFALYEFGRLKRKDFIDFEKRLPYYVTKNTFDRHIRILIEKQLVLREYEGPIHIYSITFSGIMKLKRMLEKLNLDRYIMEMEEKKLIDLIEEKSEFIKKYIFDDDIILKFLELVNIIKSDNSRLSDLKPKLDFLILYLALNHPQLYPRYILSEEDFIKKYNIKKWELEYFLEKVIEEDIYYLNFYKISLSVKEKDMNLFFMKNSQVGIIVESTINSHLKNFIYLVLLEKIQYNLETHRQAYKQIVSTLIEDYNLFPEDLRDVLNHFLIEIERKTMFDLIEKKNFSQISFSKHFPIYLKLLTKLYRFEERKKQEYDIVLISGEDFDKNFIFLKIENDEPKLNSVFKEINKLRVNRNFAEAINKLEKIIEKYPNSYAFNQSIEILCLMEDDNAA
;
A
#
# COMPACT_ATOMS: atom_id res chain seq x y z
N MET A 1 3.20 47.16 17.41
CA MET A 1 3.55 46.65 18.75
C MET A 1 2.62 47.07 19.91
N ARG A 2 1.49 47.79 19.70
CA ARG A 2 0.45 48.04 20.73
C ARG A 2 -0.86 47.28 20.51
N THR A 3 -0.94 46.45 19.45
CA THR A 3 -2.15 45.73 19.04
C THR A 3 -2.27 44.32 19.66
N ASN A 4 -1.18 43.78 20.23
CA ASN A 4 -1.14 42.40 20.76
C ASN A 4 -1.63 42.26 22.21
N LEU A 5 -1.76 43.36 22.97
CA LEU A 5 -2.25 43.30 24.37
C LEU A 5 -3.78 43.19 24.48
N LYS A 6 -4.53 43.75 23.51
CA LYS A 6 -6.01 43.60 23.47
C LYS A 6 -6.47 42.20 23.02
N LEU A 7 -5.67 41.49 22.24
CA LEU A 7 -5.94 40.09 21.85
C LEU A 7 -5.87 39.12 23.04
N PHE A 8 -4.99 39.39 24.03
CA PHE A 8 -4.86 38.58 25.23
C PHE A 8 -6.00 38.78 26.25
N GLU A 9 -6.49 40.00 26.44
CA GLU A 9 -7.65 40.26 27.33
C GLU A 9 -8.96 39.73 26.73
N THR A 10 -9.11 39.78 25.41
CA THR A 10 -10.27 39.21 24.70
C THR A 10 -10.23 37.66 24.72
N GLN A 11 -9.03 37.06 24.72
CA GLN A 11 -8.86 35.60 24.88
C GLN A 11 -9.25 35.10 26.28
N LEU A 12 -8.95 35.84 27.35
CA LEU A 12 -9.33 35.47 28.73
C LEU A 12 -10.86 35.50 28.97
N PHE A 13 -11.57 36.47 28.40
CA PHE A 13 -13.04 36.47 28.41
C PHE A 13 -13.66 35.38 27.51
N SER A 14 -13.00 35.03 26.40
CA SER A 14 -13.45 33.95 25.50
C SER A 14 -13.22 32.53 26.04
N MET A 15 -12.28 32.34 26.98
CA MET A 15 -12.02 31.05 27.62
C MET A 15 -13.11 30.67 28.63
N GLY A 16 -13.71 31.65 29.33
CA GLY A 16 -14.78 31.42 30.29
C GLY A 16 -16.10 30.99 29.63
N THR A 17 -16.44 31.57 28.48
CA THR A 17 -17.61 31.20 27.69
C THR A 17 -17.43 29.86 26.97
N LYS A 18 -16.25 29.58 26.40
CA LYS A 18 -15.93 28.27 25.77
C LYS A 18 -15.99 27.09 26.74
N ASN A 19 -15.55 27.27 27.98
CA ASN A 19 -15.59 26.19 28.98
C ASN A 19 -17.02 25.88 29.44
N ASN A 20 -17.89 26.89 29.56
CA ASN A 20 -19.30 26.68 29.90
C ASN A 20 -20.06 25.98 28.76
N GLU A 21 -19.81 26.37 27.51
CA GLU A 21 -20.41 25.71 26.34
C GLU A 21 -19.96 24.24 26.20
N LYS A 22 -18.66 23.95 26.44
CA LYS A 22 -18.13 22.58 26.51
C LYS A 22 -18.80 21.77 27.62
N LEU A 23 -18.98 22.35 28.80
CA LEU A 23 -19.67 21.72 29.93
C LEU A 23 -21.13 21.41 29.62
N GLU A 24 -21.86 22.34 29.00
CA GLU A 24 -23.25 22.13 28.59
C GLU A 24 -23.39 21.02 27.54
N ASN A 25 -22.55 21.05 26.50
CA ASN A 25 -22.58 20.03 25.45
C ASN A 25 -22.20 18.65 25.99
N PHE A 26 -21.16 18.59 26.83
CA PHE A 26 -20.78 17.35 27.53
C PHE A 26 -21.94 16.82 28.38
N SER A 27 -22.62 17.70 29.13
CA SER A 27 -23.76 17.32 29.97
C SER A 27 -24.91 16.73 29.17
N LYS A 28 -25.29 17.38 28.05
CA LYS A 28 -26.37 16.90 27.18
C LYS A 28 -26.09 15.48 26.69
N ILE A 29 -24.88 15.23 26.20
CA ILE A 29 -24.50 13.92 25.64
C ILE A 29 -24.45 12.84 26.69
N VAL A 30 -23.82 13.14 27.84
CA VAL A 30 -23.70 12.18 28.94
C VAL A 30 -25.07 11.75 29.47
N VAL A 31 -26.06 12.65 29.45
CA VAL A 31 -27.44 12.37 29.86
C VAL A 31 -28.23 11.66 28.75
N GLU A 32 -28.24 12.21 27.53
CA GLU A 32 -29.01 11.68 26.39
C GLU A 32 -28.58 10.27 25.99
N LYS A 33 -27.29 9.96 26.12
CA LYS A 33 -26.70 8.67 25.73
C LYS A 33 -26.43 7.76 26.92
N ASP A 34 -26.88 8.15 28.11
CA ASP A 34 -26.80 7.39 29.37
C ASP A 34 -25.40 6.79 29.64
N PHE A 35 -24.38 7.64 29.65
CA PHE A 35 -23.00 7.18 29.85
C PHE A 35 -22.84 6.52 31.23
N SER A 36 -22.20 5.36 31.29
CA SER A 36 -21.80 4.76 32.57
C SER A 36 -20.75 5.62 33.28
N SER A 37 -20.60 5.47 34.60
CA SER A 37 -19.59 6.23 35.35
C SER A 37 -18.15 6.08 34.82
N ARG A 38 -17.82 4.93 34.23
CA ARG A 38 -16.51 4.71 33.59
C ARG A 38 -16.35 5.54 32.32
N GLU A 39 -17.40 5.62 31.52
CA GLU A 39 -17.42 6.35 30.25
C GLU A 39 -17.44 7.84 30.50
N LYS A 40 -18.18 8.32 31.51
CA LYS A 40 -18.14 9.70 31.98
C LYS A 40 -16.73 10.15 32.37
N ILE A 41 -16.01 9.32 33.15
CA ILE A 41 -14.63 9.63 33.55
C ILE A 41 -13.72 9.70 32.31
N LEU A 42 -13.81 8.72 31.41
CA LEU A 42 -12.96 8.67 30.21
C LEU A 42 -13.24 9.86 29.28
N PHE A 43 -14.51 10.21 29.06
CA PHE A 43 -14.89 11.32 28.21
C PHE A 43 -14.50 12.67 28.82
N ALA A 44 -14.64 12.84 30.14
CA ALA A 44 -14.24 14.07 30.82
C ALA A 44 -12.72 14.29 30.76
N LEU A 45 -11.92 13.23 30.92
CA LEU A 45 -10.45 13.32 30.76
C LEU A 45 -10.03 13.67 29.32
N TYR A 46 -10.84 13.32 28.32
CA TYR A 46 -10.61 13.74 26.95
C TYR A 46 -10.98 15.22 26.74
N GLU A 47 -12.17 15.61 27.17
CA GLU A 47 -12.74 16.94 26.89
C GLU A 47 -12.03 18.07 27.65
N PHE A 48 -11.69 17.81 28.91
CA PHE A 48 -11.11 18.80 29.83
C PHE A 48 -9.63 18.55 30.11
N GLY A 49 -9.04 17.47 29.55
CA GLY A 49 -7.62 17.16 29.68
C GLY A 49 -7.23 16.62 31.06
N ARG A 50 -6.15 17.17 31.64
CA ARG A 50 -5.60 16.73 32.94
C ARG A 50 -6.53 17.17 34.07
N LEU A 51 -7.16 16.21 34.74
CA LEU A 51 -8.10 16.45 35.85
C LEU A 51 -7.60 15.87 37.16
N LYS A 52 -7.88 16.55 38.26
CA LYS A 52 -7.58 16.09 39.62
C LYS A 52 -8.71 15.21 40.11
N ARG A 53 -8.40 14.32 41.06
CA ARG A 53 -9.42 13.51 41.75
C ARG A 53 -10.61 14.35 42.24
N LYS A 54 -10.32 15.51 42.84
CA LYS A 54 -11.33 16.42 43.39
C LYS A 54 -12.33 16.89 42.33
N ASP A 55 -11.91 17.08 41.10
CA ASP A 55 -12.77 17.60 40.03
C ASP A 55 -13.92 16.63 39.70
N PHE A 56 -13.73 15.33 39.95
CA PHE A 56 -14.76 14.30 39.74
C PHE A 56 -15.69 14.09 40.95
N ILE A 57 -15.21 14.35 42.16
CA ILE A 57 -15.90 13.96 43.41
C ILE A 57 -16.44 15.15 44.20
N ASP A 58 -16.19 16.37 43.72
CA ASP A 58 -16.67 17.61 44.33
C ASP A 58 -18.18 17.74 44.11
N PHE A 59 -18.93 17.35 45.13
CA PHE A 59 -20.39 17.35 45.11
C PHE A 59 -20.97 18.77 45.08
N GLU A 60 -20.26 19.76 45.63
CA GLU A 60 -20.74 21.15 45.70
C GLU A 60 -20.79 21.79 44.32
N LYS A 61 -19.87 21.41 43.43
CA LYS A 61 -19.81 21.93 42.05
C LYS A 61 -20.77 21.25 41.08
N ARG A 62 -21.29 20.05 41.41
CA ARG A 62 -22.20 19.24 40.58
C ARG A 62 -21.83 19.22 39.09
N LEU A 63 -20.54 19.05 38.79
CA LEU A 63 -20.09 19.02 37.41
C LEU A 63 -20.73 17.83 36.68
N PRO A 64 -20.96 17.90 35.36
CA PRO A 64 -21.71 16.86 34.64
C PRO A 64 -21.00 15.49 34.61
N TYR A 65 -19.70 15.48 34.91
CA TYR A 65 -18.89 14.27 35.08
C TYR A 65 -18.69 13.86 36.55
N TYR A 66 -19.50 14.43 37.46
CA TYR A 66 -19.49 14.05 38.87
C TYR A 66 -19.76 12.55 39.04
N VAL A 67 -18.97 11.93 39.91
CA VAL A 67 -19.14 10.56 40.36
C VAL A 67 -18.85 10.50 41.86
N THR A 68 -19.53 9.62 42.58
CA THR A 68 -19.26 9.44 44.01
C THR A 68 -17.82 8.95 44.23
N LYS A 69 -17.25 9.25 45.41
CA LYS A 69 -15.87 8.89 45.75
C LYS A 69 -15.57 7.39 45.51
N ASN A 70 -16.47 6.52 45.98
CA ASN A 70 -16.31 5.06 45.85
C ASN A 70 -16.41 4.61 44.38
N THR A 71 -17.35 5.19 43.63
CA THR A 71 -17.52 4.91 42.20
C THR A 71 -16.28 5.34 41.42
N PHE A 72 -15.77 6.56 41.67
CA PHE A 72 -14.53 7.04 41.05
C PHE A 72 -13.37 6.09 41.31
N ASP A 73 -13.09 5.76 42.58
CA ASP A 73 -11.96 4.88 42.94
C ASP A 73 -12.03 3.50 42.28
N ARG A 74 -13.23 2.92 42.21
CA ARG A 74 -13.46 1.64 41.54
C ARG A 74 -13.17 1.72 40.05
N HIS A 75 -13.72 2.73 39.36
CA HIS A 75 -13.62 2.82 37.91
C HIS A 75 -12.26 3.34 37.44
N ILE A 76 -11.65 4.29 38.14
CA ILE A 76 -10.32 4.82 37.79
C ILE A 76 -9.25 3.74 37.94
N ARG A 77 -9.35 2.86 38.95
CA ARG A 77 -8.44 1.73 39.12
C ARG A 77 -8.49 0.80 37.90
N ILE A 78 -9.70 0.45 37.45
CA ILE A 78 -9.89 -0.41 36.27
C ILE A 78 -9.37 0.29 35.00
N LEU A 79 -9.56 1.60 34.86
CA LEU A 79 -9.06 2.36 33.71
C LEU A 79 -7.52 2.40 33.70
N ILE A 80 -6.88 2.53 34.85
CA ILE A 80 -5.42 2.48 35.01
C ILE A 80 -4.88 1.07 34.75
N GLU A 81 -5.50 0.03 35.31
CA GLU A 81 -5.12 -1.38 35.08
C GLU A 81 -5.19 -1.74 33.59
N LYS A 82 -6.17 -1.18 32.87
CA LYS A 82 -6.31 -1.34 31.41
C LYS A 82 -5.44 -0.38 30.60
N GLN A 83 -4.58 0.41 31.25
CA GLN A 83 -3.71 1.40 30.64
C GLN A 83 -4.44 2.47 29.81
N LEU A 84 -5.73 2.72 30.10
CA LEU A 84 -6.56 3.71 29.39
C LEU A 84 -6.41 5.11 30.00
N VAL A 85 -5.92 5.19 31.23
CA VAL A 85 -5.69 6.42 31.97
C VAL A 85 -4.34 6.33 32.67
N LEU A 86 -3.56 7.40 32.59
CA LEU A 86 -2.34 7.58 33.38
C LEU A 86 -2.66 8.32 34.67
N ARG A 87 -1.94 7.95 35.73
CA ARG A 87 -1.96 8.65 37.01
C ARG A 87 -0.58 9.22 37.27
N GLU A 88 -0.52 10.54 37.34
CA GLU A 88 0.66 11.32 37.66
C GLU A 88 0.51 11.96 39.04
N TYR A 89 1.65 12.32 39.64
CA TYR A 89 1.71 12.92 40.96
C TYR A 89 2.33 14.31 40.85
N GLU A 90 1.57 15.33 41.24
CA GLU A 90 2.09 16.68 41.49
C GLU A 90 2.04 16.90 43.01
N GLY A 91 3.13 16.52 43.69
CA GLY A 91 3.18 16.48 45.15
C GLY A 91 2.17 15.46 45.73
N PRO A 92 1.28 15.84 46.67
CA PRO A 92 0.26 14.94 47.23
C PRO A 92 -0.99 14.79 46.34
N ILE A 93 -1.03 15.45 45.18
CA ILE A 93 -2.22 15.53 44.33
C ILE A 93 -2.11 14.50 43.21
N HIS A 94 -3.12 13.63 43.11
CA HIS A 94 -3.28 12.72 41.97
C HIS A 94 -3.91 13.47 40.79
N ILE A 95 -3.21 13.45 39.67
CA ILE A 95 -3.67 13.99 38.38
C ILE A 95 -3.84 12.83 37.42
N TYR A 96 -4.93 12.87 36.67
CA TYR A 96 -5.28 11.84 35.72
C TYR A 96 -5.31 12.42 34.31
N SER A 97 -4.80 11.66 33.36
CA SER A 97 -4.82 12.00 31.92
C SER A 97 -5.21 10.77 31.11
N ILE A 98 -5.94 10.98 30.02
CA ILE A 98 -6.30 9.89 29.11
C ILE A 98 -5.07 9.48 28.29
N THR A 99 -4.88 8.18 28.08
CA THR A 99 -3.82 7.65 27.21
C THR A 99 -4.28 7.55 25.76
N PHE A 100 -3.37 7.29 24.82
CA PHE A 100 -3.73 6.98 23.43
C PHE A 100 -4.70 5.78 23.34
N SER A 101 -4.45 4.71 24.10
CA SER A 101 -5.37 3.56 24.15
C SER A 101 -6.72 3.93 24.76
N GLY A 102 -6.75 4.84 25.74
CA GLY A 102 -7.95 5.48 26.27
C GLY A 102 -8.74 6.24 25.20
N ILE A 103 -8.06 7.07 24.40
CA ILE A 103 -8.66 7.82 23.28
C ILE A 103 -9.25 6.85 22.24
N MET A 104 -8.54 5.79 21.87
CA MET A 104 -9.06 4.78 20.93
C MET A 104 -10.28 4.05 21.50
N LYS A 105 -10.28 3.76 22.81
CA LYS A 105 -11.44 3.15 23.48
C LYS A 105 -12.64 4.09 23.50
N LEU A 106 -12.40 5.38 23.72
CA LEU A 106 -13.41 6.44 23.67
C LEU A 106 -13.98 6.58 22.26
N LYS A 107 -13.15 6.65 21.22
CA LYS A 107 -13.60 6.72 19.81
C LYS A 107 -14.56 5.57 19.47
N ARG A 108 -14.17 4.33 19.76
CA ARG A 108 -15.03 3.14 19.55
C ARG A 108 -16.34 3.17 20.32
N MET A 109 -16.38 3.85 21.45
CA MET A 109 -17.61 4.03 22.22
C MET A 109 -18.50 5.08 21.55
N LEU A 110 -17.94 6.21 21.13
CA LEU A 110 -18.66 7.27 20.43
C LEU A 110 -19.22 6.79 19.07
N GLU A 111 -18.48 5.95 18.35
CA GLU A 111 -18.94 5.30 17.10
C GLU A 111 -20.22 4.50 17.34
N LYS A 112 -20.27 3.71 18.42
CA LYS A 112 -21.48 2.93 18.77
C LYS A 112 -22.68 3.80 19.13
N LEU A 113 -22.44 5.04 19.52
CA LEU A 113 -23.47 5.99 19.93
C LEU A 113 -23.89 6.94 18.79
N ASN A 114 -23.33 6.75 17.58
CA ASN A 114 -23.51 7.60 16.40
C ASN A 114 -23.21 9.08 16.71
N LEU A 115 -22.11 9.34 17.41
CA LEU A 115 -21.65 10.69 17.76
C LEU A 115 -20.58 11.17 16.77
N ASP A 116 -20.91 11.14 15.48
CA ASP A 116 -19.95 11.41 14.39
C ASP A 116 -19.32 12.80 14.47
N ARG A 117 -20.10 13.81 14.89
CA ARG A 117 -19.58 15.16 15.11
C ARG A 117 -18.42 15.19 16.10
N TYR A 118 -18.52 14.45 17.19
CA TYR A 118 -17.45 14.39 18.19
C TYR A 118 -16.24 13.66 17.64
N ILE A 119 -16.46 12.58 16.88
CA ILE A 119 -15.35 11.87 16.23
C ILE A 119 -14.61 12.81 15.28
N MET A 120 -15.33 13.62 14.50
CA MET A 120 -14.73 14.64 13.63
C MET A 120 -13.95 15.68 14.44
N GLU A 121 -14.51 16.22 15.52
CA GLU A 121 -13.81 17.17 16.41
C GLU A 121 -12.55 16.54 17.04
N MET A 122 -12.59 15.24 17.37
CA MET A 122 -11.43 14.51 17.86
C MET A 122 -10.33 14.40 16.81
N GLU A 123 -10.70 14.14 15.56
CA GLU A 123 -9.78 14.02 14.44
C GLU A 123 -9.20 15.38 14.03
N GLU A 124 -10.03 16.43 14.04
CA GLU A 124 -9.63 17.82 13.79
C GLU A 124 -8.59 18.27 14.81
N LYS A 125 -8.86 18.07 16.11
CA LYS A 125 -7.90 18.44 17.16
C LYS A 125 -6.56 17.72 16.98
N LYS A 126 -6.60 16.42 16.69
CA LYS A 126 -5.40 15.62 16.42
C LYS A 126 -4.62 16.17 15.22
N LEU A 127 -5.33 16.60 14.17
CA LEU A 127 -4.71 17.17 12.98
C LEU A 127 -4.08 18.54 13.29
N ILE A 128 -4.75 19.40 14.06
CA ILE A 128 -4.21 20.69 14.51
C ILE A 128 -2.91 20.47 15.29
N ASP A 129 -2.93 19.59 16.30
CA ASP A 129 -1.75 19.29 17.11
C ASP A 129 -0.57 18.80 16.24
N LEU A 130 -0.86 17.95 15.25
CA LEU A 130 0.14 17.45 14.29
C LEU A 130 0.69 18.58 13.39
N ILE A 131 -0.17 19.45 12.88
CA ILE A 131 0.23 20.59 12.05
C ILE A 131 1.12 21.53 12.86
N GLU A 132 0.78 21.82 14.12
CA GLU A 132 1.59 22.64 15.01
C GLU A 132 2.97 22.02 15.22
N GLU A 133 3.03 20.71 15.54
CA GLU A 133 4.29 19.96 15.71
C GLU A 133 5.19 20.03 14.47
N LYS A 134 4.61 19.87 13.28
CA LYS A 134 5.37 19.82 12.02
C LYS A 134 5.55 21.17 11.34
N SER A 135 4.98 22.24 11.90
CA SER A 135 4.90 23.56 11.25
C SER A 135 6.27 24.14 10.87
N GLU A 136 7.28 23.99 11.73
CA GLU A 136 8.63 24.50 11.45
C GLU A 136 9.31 23.73 10.32
N PHE A 137 9.17 22.40 10.33
CA PHE A 137 9.70 21.54 9.27
C PHE A 137 9.04 21.87 7.92
N ILE A 138 7.70 21.94 7.90
CA ILE A 138 6.91 22.26 6.71
C ILE A 138 7.35 23.60 6.12
N LYS A 139 7.37 24.67 6.92
CA LYS A 139 7.76 26.02 6.47
C LYS A 139 9.16 26.09 5.88
N LYS A 140 10.06 25.24 6.35
CA LYS A 140 11.48 25.27 5.97
C LYS A 140 11.78 24.42 4.73
N TYR A 141 11.07 23.32 4.53
CA TYR A 141 11.45 22.30 3.55
C TYR A 141 10.37 21.99 2.50
N ILE A 142 9.13 22.42 2.70
CA ILE A 142 8.01 22.14 1.81
C ILE A 142 7.38 23.47 1.35
N PHE A 143 7.19 23.62 0.03
CA PHE A 143 6.78 24.88 -0.59
C PHE A 143 5.51 24.76 -1.43
N ASP A 144 4.89 23.58 -1.45
CA ASP A 144 3.72 23.27 -2.26
C ASP A 144 2.67 22.60 -1.38
N ASP A 145 1.43 23.08 -1.48
CA ASP A 145 0.32 22.64 -0.62
C ASP A 145 -0.06 21.17 -0.87
N ASP A 146 0.04 20.68 -2.11
CA ASP A 146 -0.25 19.28 -2.43
C ASP A 146 0.78 18.35 -1.75
N ILE A 147 2.05 18.77 -1.70
CA ILE A 147 3.10 18.03 -0.95
C ILE A 147 2.83 18.07 0.56
N ILE A 148 2.39 19.21 1.10
CA ILE A 148 2.05 19.35 2.53
C ILE A 148 0.97 18.35 2.93
N LEU A 149 -0.09 18.22 2.13
CA LEU A 149 -1.18 17.30 2.38
C LEU A 149 -0.68 15.85 2.40
N LYS A 150 0.10 15.42 1.40
CA LYS A 150 0.67 14.06 1.34
C LYS A 150 1.64 13.79 2.49
N PHE A 151 2.44 14.78 2.86
CA PHE A 151 3.33 14.67 4.00
C PHE A 151 2.54 14.46 5.31
N LEU A 152 1.54 15.29 5.59
CA LEU A 152 0.73 15.18 6.82
C LEU A 152 -0.06 13.87 6.88
N GLU A 153 -0.62 13.41 5.74
CA GLU A 153 -1.26 12.10 5.62
C GLU A 153 -0.30 10.99 6.09
N LEU A 154 0.93 10.99 5.59
CA LEU A 154 1.93 9.98 5.91
C LEU A 154 2.44 10.09 7.36
N VAL A 155 2.71 11.29 7.88
CA VAL A 155 3.17 11.47 9.28
C VAL A 155 2.10 11.01 10.29
N ASN A 156 0.83 11.26 9.99
CA ASN A 156 -0.28 10.80 10.84
C ASN A 156 -0.32 9.27 11.00
N ILE A 157 0.25 8.56 10.02
CA ILE A 157 0.23 7.10 9.91
C ILE A 157 1.57 6.47 10.35
N ILE A 158 2.68 6.99 9.85
CA ILE A 158 4.06 6.55 10.15
C ILE A 158 4.52 7.24 11.44
N LYS A 159 4.31 6.58 12.57
CA LYS A 159 4.60 7.17 13.90
C LYS A 159 6.06 6.99 14.31
N SER A 160 6.63 8.03 14.93
CA SER A 160 8.00 8.03 15.47
C SER A 160 8.23 7.11 16.67
N ASP A 161 7.16 6.64 17.33
CA ASP A 161 7.24 5.93 18.61
C ASP A 161 7.34 4.40 18.46
N ASN A 162 7.54 3.92 17.23
CA ASN A 162 7.87 2.53 16.98
C ASN A 162 9.35 2.29 17.27
N SER A 163 9.63 1.33 18.14
CA SER A 163 10.99 0.91 18.49
C SER A 163 11.84 0.46 17.30
N ARG A 164 11.21 0.14 16.15
CA ARG A 164 11.91 -0.26 14.92
C ARG A 164 12.42 0.90 14.06
N LEU A 165 11.93 2.12 14.29
CA LEU A 165 12.39 3.34 13.58
C LEU A 165 13.04 4.35 14.53
N SER A 166 13.31 3.97 15.78
CA SER A 166 13.90 4.86 16.79
C SER A 166 15.21 5.50 16.32
N ASP A 167 16.02 4.72 15.60
CA ASP A 167 17.34 5.14 15.13
C ASP A 167 17.25 6.20 14.02
N LEU A 168 16.11 6.26 13.32
CA LEU A 168 15.82 7.23 12.28
C LEU A 168 15.06 8.46 12.79
N LYS A 169 14.67 8.50 14.07
CA LYS A 169 13.83 9.58 14.62
C LYS A 169 14.28 11.01 14.26
N PRO A 170 15.59 11.35 14.26
CA PRO A 170 16.06 12.68 13.86
C PRO A 170 15.87 13.01 12.36
N LYS A 171 15.72 11.99 11.51
CA LYS A 171 15.62 12.11 10.05
C LYS A 171 14.26 11.67 9.50
N LEU A 172 13.37 11.17 10.35
CA LEU A 172 12.10 10.57 9.96
C LEU A 172 11.23 11.52 9.12
N ASP A 173 11.15 12.80 9.49
CA ASP A 173 10.36 13.78 8.74
C ASP A 173 10.90 13.96 7.30
N PHE A 174 12.22 13.92 7.09
CA PHE A 174 12.76 13.91 5.73
C PHE A 174 12.45 12.61 4.99
N LEU A 175 12.57 11.46 5.67
CA LEU A 175 12.29 10.17 5.05
C LEU A 175 10.82 10.04 4.63
N ILE A 176 9.89 10.57 5.43
CA ILE A 176 8.47 10.66 5.09
C ILE A 176 8.26 11.64 3.94
N LEU A 177 8.98 12.77 3.92
CA LEU A 177 8.94 13.73 2.81
C LEU A 177 9.36 13.08 1.48
N TYR A 178 10.30 12.13 1.47
CA TYR A 178 10.67 11.40 0.26
C TYR A 178 9.48 10.66 -0.35
N LEU A 179 8.69 9.97 0.47
CA LEU A 179 7.47 9.27 0.03
C LEU A 179 6.42 10.27 -0.46
N ALA A 180 6.25 11.39 0.24
CA ALA A 180 5.29 12.43 -0.14
C ALA A 180 5.63 13.05 -1.50
N LEU A 181 6.90 13.37 -1.74
CA LEU A 181 7.38 13.95 -3.00
C LEU A 181 7.22 12.98 -4.18
N ASN A 182 7.39 11.68 -3.94
CA ASN A 182 7.30 10.65 -4.95
C ASN A 182 5.90 9.99 -5.01
N HIS A 183 4.85 10.78 -4.82
CA HIS A 183 3.48 10.30 -4.93
C HIS A 183 2.98 10.41 -6.39
N PRO A 184 2.25 9.42 -6.94
CA PRO A 184 1.84 9.43 -8.36
C PRO A 184 0.98 10.64 -8.78
N GLN A 185 0.17 11.18 -7.87
CA GLN A 185 -0.63 12.39 -8.16
C GLN A 185 0.20 13.67 -8.33
N LEU A 186 1.45 13.67 -7.86
CA LEU A 186 2.36 14.80 -8.01
C LEU A 186 3.27 14.67 -9.24
N TYR A 187 3.28 13.50 -9.87
CA TYR A 187 4.03 13.27 -11.09
C TYR A 187 3.38 14.02 -12.27
N PRO A 188 4.15 14.61 -13.20
CA PRO A 188 5.62 14.71 -13.22
C PRO A 188 6.17 15.94 -12.49
N ARG A 189 5.32 16.76 -11.85
CA ARG A 189 5.72 18.04 -11.22
C ARG A 189 6.79 17.84 -10.15
N TYR A 190 6.62 16.81 -9.34
CA TYR A 190 7.54 16.45 -8.26
C TYR A 190 7.86 14.96 -8.40
N ILE A 191 9.11 14.67 -8.73
CA ILE A 191 9.70 13.33 -8.69
C ILE A 191 11.19 13.50 -8.43
N LEU A 192 11.74 12.67 -7.54
CA LEU A 192 13.13 12.79 -7.15
C LEU A 192 13.74 11.40 -7.01
N SER A 193 14.90 11.16 -7.63
CA SER A 193 15.65 9.93 -7.40
C SER A 193 16.17 9.88 -5.96
N GLU A 194 16.46 8.67 -5.50
CA GLU A 194 17.05 8.44 -4.17
C GLU A 194 18.36 9.22 -4.00
N GLU A 195 19.22 9.20 -5.02
CA GLU A 195 20.51 9.90 -5.01
C GLU A 195 20.36 11.42 -4.89
N ASP A 196 19.43 12.00 -5.66
CA ASP A 196 19.18 13.43 -5.63
C ASP A 196 18.58 13.85 -4.27
N PHE A 197 17.74 12.99 -3.67
CA PHE A 197 17.18 13.20 -2.34
C PHE A 197 18.23 13.20 -1.24
N ILE A 198 19.05 12.14 -1.23
CA ILE A 198 20.17 11.94 -0.31
C ILE A 198 21.10 13.16 -0.33
N LYS A 199 21.46 13.62 -1.53
CA LYS A 199 22.34 14.78 -1.71
C LYS A 199 21.67 16.08 -1.25
N LYS A 200 20.40 16.30 -1.60
CA LYS A 200 19.67 17.54 -1.28
C LYS A 200 19.49 17.74 0.23
N TYR A 201 19.19 16.68 0.97
CA TYR A 201 18.85 16.76 2.40
C TYR A 201 19.93 16.23 3.34
N ASN A 202 21.10 15.86 2.80
CA ASN A 202 22.23 15.31 3.54
C ASN A 202 21.79 14.14 4.44
N ILE A 203 21.21 13.12 3.79
CA ILE A 203 20.75 11.86 4.40
C ILE A 203 21.71 10.78 3.97
N LYS A 204 22.08 9.87 4.86
CA LYS A 204 22.96 8.76 4.48
C LYS A 204 22.17 7.75 3.65
N LYS A 205 22.79 7.18 2.63
CA LYS A 205 22.14 6.19 1.75
C LYS A 205 21.46 5.05 2.53
N TRP A 206 22.17 4.47 3.49
CA TRP A 206 21.61 3.42 4.34
C TRP A 206 20.41 3.87 5.18
N GLU A 207 20.29 5.16 5.55
CA GLU A 207 19.13 5.66 6.32
C GLU A 207 17.86 5.61 5.46
N LEU A 208 17.97 5.96 4.18
CA LEU A 208 16.86 5.89 3.24
C LEU A 208 16.52 4.44 2.86
N GLU A 209 17.53 3.64 2.53
CA GLU A 209 17.33 2.21 2.18
C GLU A 209 16.68 1.46 3.36
N TYR A 210 17.21 1.62 4.56
CA TYR A 210 16.65 1.00 5.77
C TYR A 210 15.22 1.47 6.03
N PHE A 211 14.91 2.76 5.84
CA PHE A 211 13.54 3.25 5.97
C PHE A 211 12.59 2.61 4.97
N LEU A 212 12.99 2.55 3.68
CA LEU A 212 12.17 1.98 2.63
C LEU A 212 11.96 0.48 2.86
N GLU A 213 12.99 -0.28 3.22
CA GLU A 213 12.87 -1.70 3.58
C GLU A 213 11.86 -1.88 4.73
N LYS A 214 12.00 -1.10 5.80
CA LYS A 214 11.16 -1.21 7.00
C LYS A 214 9.71 -0.78 6.77
N VAL A 215 9.47 0.28 6.00
CA VAL A 215 8.13 0.85 5.81
C VAL A 215 7.40 0.23 4.61
N ILE A 216 8.11 -0.11 3.54
CA ILE A 216 7.54 -0.61 2.27
C ILE A 216 7.59 -2.13 2.20
N GLU A 217 8.70 -2.77 2.61
CA GLU A 217 8.94 -4.20 2.35
C GLU A 217 8.55 -5.09 3.54
N GLU A 218 8.90 -4.72 4.76
CA GLU A 218 8.62 -5.50 5.98
C GLU A 218 7.21 -5.26 6.57
N ASP A 219 6.42 -4.34 5.99
CA ASP A 219 5.05 -4.02 6.39
C ASP A 219 4.89 -3.77 7.92
N ILE A 220 5.81 -3.00 8.51
CA ILE A 220 5.96 -2.84 9.98
C ILE A 220 4.75 -2.20 10.67
N TYR A 221 3.75 -1.78 9.90
CA TYR A 221 2.58 -1.06 10.38
C TYR A 221 1.28 -1.50 9.68
N TYR A 222 1.28 -2.62 8.95
CA TYR A 222 0.22 -2.95 7.97
C TYR A 222 0.06 -1.85 6.89
N LEU A 223 1.10 -1.04 6.72
CA LEU A 223 1.20 -0.01 5.71
C LEU A 223 1.71 -0.67 4.46
N ASN A 224 0.78 -1.33 3.79
CA ASN A 224 1.05 -1.89 2.49
C ASN A 224 1.19 -0.73 1.50
N PHE A 225 2.35 -0.59 0.88
CA PHE A 225 2.59 0.35 -0.21
C PHE A 225 2.61 -0.38 -1.56
N TYR A 226 2.18 0.33 -2.59
CA TYR A 226 2.55 0.07 -3.96
C TYR A 226 3.78 0.89 -4.31
N LYS A 227 4.71 0.26 -5.04
CA LYS A 227 5.89 0.87 -5.62
C LYS A 227 5.77 0.74 -7.14
N ILE A 228 5.89 1.86 -7.85
CA ILE A 228 5.97 1.89 -9.32
C ILE A 228 7.38 2.34 -9.68
N SER A 229 8.15 1.44 -10.30
CA SER A 229 9.52 1.71 -10.73
C SER A 229 9.53 2.40 -12.09
N LEU A 230 10.20 3.55 -12.18
CA LEU A 230 10.32 4.36 -13.38
C LEU A 230 11.77 4.34 -13.87
N SER A 231 11.97 3.98 -15.13
CA SER A 231 13.26 4.11 -15.81
C SER A 231 13.27 5.39 -16.64
N VAL A 232 13.58 6.52 -16.02
CA VAL A 232 13.60 7.83 -16.68
C VAL A 232 15.04 8.34 -16.74
N LYS A 233 15.58 8.53 -17.95
CA LYS A 233 16.87 9.20 -18.19
C LYS A 233 18.03 8.62 -17.34
N GLU A 234 18.17 7.29 -17.33
CA GLU A 234 19.27 6.58 -16.64
C GLU A 234 19.29 6.73 -15.10
N LYS A 235 18.22 7.25 -14.50
CA LYS A 235 18.03 7.25 -13.04
C LYS A 235 16.83 6.39 -12.66
N ASP A 236 17.03 5.52 -11.69
CA ASP A 236 15.94 4.79 -11.05
C ASP A 236 15.15 5.76 -10.18
N MET A 237 13.90 5.99 -10.57
CA MET A 237 12.94 6.76 -9.77
C MET A 237 11.78 5.84 -9.39
N ASN A 238 11.20 6.06 -8.23
CA ASN A 238 10.15 5.18 -7.72
C ASN A 238 8.99 6.02 -7.23
N LEU A 239 7.77 5.72 -7.67
CA LEU A 239 6.56 6.32 -7.11
C LEU A 239 5.99 5.40 -6.02
N PHE A 240 5.48 6.00 -4.95
CA PHE A 240 4.96 5.30 -3.79
C PHE A 240 3.57 5.81 -3.42
N PHE A 241 2.67 4.89 -3.12
CA PHE A 241 1.37 5.21 -2.54
C PHE A 241 0.85 4.03 -1.74
N MET A 242 0.05 4.32 -0.71
CA MET A 242 -0.45 3.27 0.17
C MET A 242 -1.61 2.51 -0.47
N LYS A 243 -1.69 1.19 -0.29
CA LYS A 243 -2.79 0.36 -0.78
C LYS A 243 -4.15 0.77 -0.19
N ASN A 244 -4.18 1.19 1.07
CA ASN A 244 -5.38 1.68 1.74
C ASN A 244 -5.64 3.18 1.56
N SER A 245 -4.81 3.91 0.79
CA SER A 245 -5.12 5.27 0.38
C SER A 245 -6.27 5.27 -0.63
N GLN A 246 -6.88 6.43 -0.89
CA GLN A 246 -7.90 6.54 -1.93
C GLN A 246 -7.40 6.05 -3.29
N VAL A 247 -6.17 6.41 -3.68
CA VAL A 247 -5.55 5.95 -4.93
C VAL A 247 -5.37 4.44 -4.91
N GLY A 248 -4.83 3.89 -3.81
CA GLY A 248 -4.64 2.46 -3.64
C GLY A 248 -5.94 1.65 -3.72
N ILE A 249 -7.00 2.12 -3.08
CA ILE A 249 -8.32 1.49 -3.07
C ILE A 249 -8.91 1.47 -4.48
N ILE A 250 -8.81 2.58 -5.23
CA ILE A 250 -9.32 2.63 -6.61
C ILE A 250 -8.49 1.70 -7.51
N VAL A 251 -7.16 1.70 -7.38
CA VAL A 251 -6.28 0.78 -8.13
C VAL A 251 -6.66 -0.68 -7.87
N GLU A 252 -6.73 -1.08 -6.59
CA GLU A 252 -7.06 -2.45 -6.21
C GLU A 252 -8.46 -2.85 -6.66
N SER A 253 -9.46 -1.98 -6.47
CA SER A 253 -10.84 -2.24 -6.89
C SER A 253 -10.97 -2.38 -8.41
N THR A 254 -10.26 -1.54 -9.17
CA THR A 254 -10.24 -1.58 -10.64
C THR A 254 -9.63 -2.88 -11.15
N ILE A 255 -8.45 -3.25 -10.62
CA ILE A 255 -7.80 -4.52 -10.94
C ILE A 255 -8.76 -5.69 -10.66
N ASN A 256 -9.33 -5.74 -9.46
CA ASN A 256 -10.22 -6.81 -9.04
C ASN A 256 -11.48 -6.91 -9.92
N SER A 257 -12.08 -5.76 -10.26
CA SER A 257 -13.29 -5.70 -11.08
C SER A 257 -13.05 -6.24 -12.49
N HIS A 258 -12.03 -5.72 -13.19
CA HIS A 258 -11.72 -6.12 -14.56
C HIS A 258 -11.25 -7.58 -14.64
N LEU A 259 -10.38 -8.02 -13.72
CA LEU A 259 -9.94 -9.42 -13.70
C LEU A 259 -11.08 -10.38 -13.38
N LYS A 260 -11.99 -10.01 -12.48
CA LYS A 260 -13.18 -10.80 -12.19
C LYS A 260 -14.08 -10.94 -13.42
N ASN A 261 -14.32 -9.86 -14.13
CA ASN A 261 -15.12 -9.87 -15.37
C ASN A 261 -14.44 -10.73 -16.45
N PHE A 262 -13.13 -10.57 -16.63
CA PHE A 262 -12.36 -11.40 -17.55
C PHE A 262 -12.47 -12.89 -17.23
N ILE A 263 -12.30 -13.28 -15.96
CA ILE A 263 -12.45 -14.66 -15.51
C ILE A 263 -13.87 -15.18 -15.80
N TYR A 264 -14.90 -14.37 -15.56
CA TYR A 264 -16.28 -14.77 -15.88
C TYR A 264 -16.49 -14.98 -17.38
N LEU A 265 -15.95 -14.12 -18.23
CA LEU A 265 -16.04 -14.29 -19.68
C LEU A 265 -15.33 -15.56 -20.15
N VAL A 266 -14.17 -15.89 -19.56
CA VAL A 266 -13.46 -17.17 -19.82
C VAL A 266 -14.31 -18.37 -19.39
N LEU A 267 -14.87 -18.33 -18.17
CA LEU A 267 -15.69 -19.43 -17.63
C LEU A 267 -17.01 -19.64 -18.37
N LEU A 268 -17.58 -18.56 -18.92
CA LEU A 268 -18.77 -18.61 -19.77
C LEU A 268 -18.44 -18.96 -21.22
N GLU A 269 -17.19 -19.31 -21.53
CA GLU A 269 -16.68 -19.63 -22.87
C GLU A 269 -16.95 -18.53 -23.90
N LYS A 270 -17.09 -17.28 -23.44
CA LYS A 270 -17.29 -16.10 -24.30
C LYS A 270 -15.97 -15.62 -24.91
N ILE A 271 -14.87 -15.89 -24.23
CA ILE A 271 -13.51 -15.64 -24.71
C ILE A 271 -12.62 -16.83 -24.39
N GLN A 272 -11.66 -17.12 -25.28
CA GLN A 272 -10.64 -18.13 -25.01
C GLN A 272 -9.51 -17.50 -24.20
N TYR A 273 -9.10 -18.17 -23.12
CA TYR A 273 -7.94 -17.73 -22.35
C TYR A 273 -6.65 -17.96 -23.15
N ASN A 274 -5.91 -16.87 -23.40
CA ASN A 274 -4.56 -16.88 -23.96
C ASN A 274 -3.81 -15.61 -23.50
N LEU A 275 -2.52 -15.52 -23.86
CA LEU A 275 -1.68 -14.39 -23.47
C LEU A 275 -2.23 -13.04 -23.98
N GLU A 276 -2.78 -13.02 -25.19
CA GLU A 276 -3.26 -11.79 -25.82
C GLU A 276 -4.53 -11.26 -25.12
N THR A 277 -5.49 -12.13 -24.84
CA THR A 277 -6.72 -11.77 -24.12
C THR A 277 -6.44 -11.35 -22.67
N HIS A 278 -5.42 -11.95 -22.02
CA HIS A 278 -4.96 -11.51 -20.70
C HIS A 278 -4.29 -10.12 -20.76
N ARG A 279 -3.44 -9.87 -21.77
CA ARG A 279 -2.83 -8.55 -22.02
C ARG A 279 -3.89 -7.49 -22.30
N GLN A 280 -4.96 -7.82 -23.02
CA GLN A 280 -6.07 -6.91 -23.26
C GLN A 280 -6.79 -6.53 -21.95
N ALA A 281 -6.96 -7.48 -21.01
CA ALA A 281 -7.51 -7.16 -19.69
C ALA A 281 -6.63 -6.16 -18.93
N TYR A 282 -5.30 -6.27 -19.02
CA TYR A 282 -4.37 -5.29 -18.45
C TYR A 282 -4.46 -3.92 -19.11
N LYS A 283 -4.51 -3.88 -20.44
CA LYS A 283 -4.73 -2.63 -21.19
C LYS A 283 -6.03 -1.95 -20.75
N GLN A 284 -7.11 -2.70 -20.53
CA GLN A 284 -8.37 -2.17 -20.03
C GLN A 284 -8.22 -1.60 -18.62
N ILE A 285 -7.59 -2.33 -17.68
CA ILE A 285 -7.32 -1.83 -16.32
C ILE A 285 -6.55 -0.50 -16.38
N VAL A 286 -5.46 -0.45 -17.14
CA VAL A 286 -4.63 0.76 -17.24
C VAL A 286 -5.41 1.91 -17.87
N SER A 287 -6.19 1.65 -18.92
CA SER A 287 -7.03 2.67 -19.55
C SER A 287 -8.06 3.22 -18.57
N THR A 288 -8.74 2.37 -17.79
CA THR A 288 -9.67 2.81 -16.73
C THR A 288 -8.97 3.68 -15.67
N LEU A 289 -7.76 3.32 -15.24
CA LEU A 289 -7.02 4.09 -14.23
C LEU A 289 -6.58 5.48 -14.73
N ILE A 290 -6.26 5.59 -16.02
CA ILE A 290 -5.81 6.85 -16.63
C ILE A 290 -7.01 7.69 -17.11
N GLU A 291 -7.90 7.12 -17.92
CA GLU A 291 -8.94 7.84 -18.64
C GLU A 291 -10.18 8.08 -17.78
N ASP A 292 -10.68 7.03 -17.10
CA ASP A 292 -11.94 7.13 -16.35
C ASP A 292 -11.72 7.80 -14.99
N TYR A 293 -10.65 7.43 -14.28
CA TYR A 293 -10.37 7.96 -12.95
C TYR A 293 -9.37 9.13 -12.92
N ASN A 294 -8.63 9.40 -14.00
CA ASN A 294 -7.58 10.42 -14.04
C ASN A 294 -6.59 10.31 -12.85
N LEU A 295 -6.26 9.08 -12.44
CA LEU A 295 -5.38 8.84 -11.28
C LEU A 295 -3.90 8.95 -11.62
N PHE A 296 -3.55 8.63 -12.86
CA PHE A 296 -2.18 8.62 -13.34
C PHE A 296 -2.11 9.38 -14.66
N PRO A 297 -1.03 10.14 -14.90
CA PRO A 297 -0.75 10.71 -16.21
C PRO A 297 -0.56 9.64 -17.30
N GLU A 298 -0.91 10.01 -18.54
CA GLU A 298 -0.90 9.12 -19.71
C GLU A 298 0.50 8.54 -20.02
N ASP A 299 1.57 9.28 -19.74
CA ASP A 299 2.95 8.85 -19.94
C ASP A 299 3.38 7.71 -18.99
N LEU A 300 2.57 7.39 -17.97
CA LEU A 300 2.77 6.23 -17.10
C LEU A 300 2.14 4.93 -17.63
N ARG A 301 1.45 4.93 -18.78
CA ARG A 301 0.71 3.76 -19.30
C ARG A 301 1.55 2.49 -19.38
N ASP A 302 2.73 2.55 -19.98
CA ASP A 302 3.60 1.38 -20.13
C ASP A 302 4.15 0.88 -18.80
N VAL A 303 4.48 1.82 -17.91
CA VAL A 303 4.96 1.52 -16.56
C VAL A 303 3.86 0.85 -15.74
N LEU A 304 2.62 1.32 -15.85
CA LEU A 304 1.47 0.73 -15.18
C LEU A 304 1.19 -0.70 -15.68
N ASN A 305 1.36 -0.97 -16.98
CA ASN A 305 1.28 -2.32 -17.52
C ASN A 305 2.34 -3.24 -16.88
N HIS A 306 3.58 -2.75 -16.73
CA HIS A 306 4.65 -3.51 -16.07
C HIS A 306 4.34 -3.76 -14.58
N PHE A 307 3.88 -2.73 -13.89
CA PHE A 307 3.46 -2.79 -12.50
C PHE A 307 2.36 -3.84 -12.24
N LEU A 308 1.38 -3.99 -13.13
CA LEU A 308 0.37 -5.04 -13.02
C LEU A 308 0.97 -6.45 -13.10
N ILE A 309 1.95 -6.65 -13.99
CA ILE A 309 2.68 -7.91 -14.13
C ILE A 309 3.46 -8.21 -12.84
N GLU A 310 4.12 -7.21 -12.25
CA GLU A 310 4.84 -7.36 -10.98
C GLU A 310 3.91 -7.74 -9.83
N ILE A 311 2.74 -7.11 -9.73
CA ILE A 311 1.72 -7.47 -8.72
C ILE A 311 1.28 -8.91 -8.89
N GLU A 312 0.94 -9.33 -10.12
CA GLU A 312 0.52 -10.70 -10.40
C GLU A 312 1.61 -11.69 -10.00
N ARG A 313 2.86 -11.44 -10.39
CA ARG A 313 4.03 -12.25 -10.02
C ARG A 313 4.17 -12.36 -8.51
N LYS A 314 4.21 -11.23 -7.78
CA LYS A 314 4.37 -11.23 -6.32
C LYS A 314 3.25 -11.99 -5.63
N THR A 315 2.01 -11.77 -6.05
CA THR A 315 0.84 -12.47 -5.55
C THR A 315 0.99 -13.98 -5.75
N MET A 316 1.45 -14.41 -6.93
CA MET A 316 1.71 -15.81 -7.26
C MET A 316 2.80 -16.45 -6.40
N PHE A 317 3.92 -15.76 -6.20
CA PHE A 317 5.00 -16.23 -5.33
C PHE A 317 4.50 -16.44 -3.89
N ASP A 318 3.83 -15.44 -3.33
CA ASP A 318 3.28 -15.48 -1.97
C ASP A 318 2.36 -16.70 -1.77
N LEU A 319 1.60 -17.06 -2.79
CA LEU A 319 0.67 -18.18 -2.77
C LEU A 319 1.33 -19.55 -2.80
N ILE A 320 2.35 -19.67 -3.63
CA ILE A 320 3.13 -20.89 -3.78
C ILE A 320 3.90 -21.15 -2.48
N GLU A 321 4.54 -20.13 -1.92
CA GLU A 321 5.35 -20.25 -0.70
C GLU A 321 4.49 -20.48 0.55
N LYS A 322 3.42 -19.70 0.75
CA LYS A 322 2.64 -19.75 1.99
C LYS A 322 1.68 -20.94 2.06
N LYS A 323 1.49 -21.71 0.97
CA LYS A 323 0.49 -22.80 0.84
C LYS A 323 -0.93 -22.40 1.31
N ASN A 324 -1.21 -21.11 1.42
CA ASN A 324 -2.40 -20.54 2.06
C ASN A 324 -3.39 -20.11 0.98
N PHE A 325 -4.01 -21.10 0.33
CA PHE A 325 -5.06 -20.88 -0.68
C PHE A 325 -6.39 -20.33 -0.09
N SER A 326 -6.48 -20.22 1.23
CA SER A 326 -7.71 -19.89 1.97
C SER A 326 -7.88 -18.41 2.35
N GLN A 327 -6.83 -17.58 2.27
CA GLN A 327 -6.85 -16.19 2.76
C GLN A 327 -7.09 -15.13 1.69
N ILE A 328 -7.28 -15.54 0.44
CA ILE A 328 -7.47 -14.60 -0.65
C ILE A 328 -8.96 -14.39 -0.91
N SER A 329 -9.37 -13.12 -0.82
CA SER A 329 -10.73 -12.62 -1.03
C SER A 329 -11.24 -12.74 -2.47
N PHE A 330 -10.53 -13.43 -3.37
CA PHE A 330 -11.07 -13.94 -4.63
C PHE A 330 -12.03 -15.09 -4.34
N SER A 331 -13.25 -14.73 -3.94
CA SER A 331 -14.36 -15.62 -3.67
C SER A 331 -14.49 -16.70 -4.77
N LYS A 332 -14.31 -17.97 -4.36
CA LYS A 332 -14.70 -19.22 -5.05
C LYS A 332 -14.07 -19.56 -6.41
N HIS A 333 -13.55 -18.62 -7.20
CA HIS A 333 -12.98 -18.89 -8.54
C HIS A 333 -11.45 -18.87 -8.59
N PHE A 334 -10.83 -18.47 -7.49
CA PHE A 334 -9.39 -18.42 -7.30
C PHE A 334 -8.65 -19.76 -7.52
N PRO A 335 -9.19 -20.94 -7.17
CA PRO A 335 -8.53 -22.21 -7.48
C PRO A 335 -8.37 -22.46 -9.00
N ILE A 336 -9.25 -21.90 -9.83
CA ILE A 336 -9.19 -22.03 -11.30
C ILE A 336 -8.15 -21.05 -11.86
N TYR A 337 -8.16 -19.81 -11.39
CA TYR A 337 -7.13 -18.79 -11.70
C TYR A 337 -5.73 -19.30 -11.30
N LEU A 338 -5.60 -19.89 -10.12
CA LEU A 338 -4.36 -20.46 -9.62
C LEU A 338 -3.93 -21.72 -10.38
N LYS A 339 -4.87 -22.54 -10.88
CA LYS A 339 -4.58 -23.73 -11.72
C LYS A 339 -4.16 -23.34 -13.15
N LEU A 340 -4.66 -22.22 -13.65
CA LEU A 340 -4.25 -21.62 -14.93
C LEU A 340 -2.90 -20.90 -14.80
N LEU A 341 -2.68 -20.20 -13.69
CA LEU A 341 -1.43 -19.50 -13.40
C LEU A 341 -0.30 -20.41 -12.95
N THR A 342 -0.56 -21.51 -12.24
CA THR A 342 0.48 -22.54 -11.96
C THR A 342 0.93 -23.26 -13.23
N LYS A 343 0.09 -23.31 -14.29
CA LYS A 343 0.55 -23.76 -15.62
C LYS A 343 1.51 -22.75 -16.26
N LEU A 344 1.23 -21.45 -16.15
CA LEU A 344 2.13 -20.36 -16.59
C LEU A 344 3.41 -20.27 -15.75
N TYR A 345 3.32 -20.47 -14.44
CA TYR A 345 4.46 -20.36 -13.54
C TYR A 345 5.39 -21.58 -13.62
N ARG A 346 4.84 -22.80 -13.75
CA ARG A 346 5.65 -23.99 -14.13
C ARG A 346 6.33 -23.84 -15.48
N PHE A 347 5.80 -22.99 -16.36
CA PHE A 347 6.41 -22.66 -17.65
C PHE A 347 7.55 -21.62 -17.48
N GLU A 348 7.41 -20.64 -16.58
CA GLU A 348 8.47 -19.64 -16.28
C GLU A 348 9.58 -20.15 -15.33
N GLU A 349 9.28 -21.09 -14.43
CA GLU A 349 10.28 -21.68 -13.53
C GLU A 349 11.19 -22.68 -14.27
N ARG A 350 10.63 -23.36 -15.29
CA ARG A 350 11.44 -24.07 -16.29
C ARG A 350 12.39 -23.09 -16.98
N LYS A 351 11.95 -21.87 -17.33
CA LYS A 351 12.72 -20.76 -17.97
C LYS A 351 14.08 -20.44 -17.35
N LYS A 352 14.30 -20.73 -16.07
CA LYS A 352 15.59 -20.50 -15.40
C LYS A 352 16.50 -21.72 -15.32
N GLN A 353 16.04 -22.93 -15.64
CA GLN A 353 16.81 -24.16 -15.39
C GLN A 353 17.06 -25.07 -16.61
N GLU A 354 16.41 -24.87 -17.77
CA GLU A 354 16.57 -25.76 -18.95
C GLU A 354 16.56 -25.04 -20.33
N TYR A 355 17.28 -23.92 -20.51
CA TYR A 355 17.19 -23.09 -21.73
C TYR A 355 18.55 -22.92 -22.39
N ASP A 356 18.67 -23.39 -23.64
CA ASP A 356 19.70 -22.94 -24.55
C ASP A 356 19.06 -21.90 -25.49
N ILE A 357 19.43 -20.63 -25.31
CA ILE A 357 19.10 -19.55 -26.25
C ILE A 357 20.26 -19.50 -27.26
N VAL A 358 19.96 -19.78 -28.53
CA VAL A 358 20.97 -19.79 -29.59
C VAL A 358 20.63 -18.70 -30.59
N LEU A 359 21.57 -17.78 -30.76
CA LEU A 359 21.56 -16.78 -31.81
C LEU A 359 22.25 -17.40 -33.02
N ILE A 360 21.54 -17.53 -34.14
CA ILE A 360 22.14 -17.93 -35.41
C ILE A 360 22.01 -16.75 -36.37
N SER A 361 23.16 -16.16 -36.68
CA SER A 361 23.33 -15.09 -37.66
C SER A 361 23.63 -15.71 -39.03
N GLY A 362 22.76 -15.45 -40.02
CA GLY A 362 23.04 -15.67 -41.44
C GLY A 362 23.53 -14.38 -42.10
N GLU A 363 23.90 -14.43 -43.39
CA GLU A 363 24.33 -13.22 -44.13
C GLU A 363 23.23 -12.14 -44.20
N ASP A 364 21.95 -12.53 -44.07
CA ASP A 364 20.80 -11.64 -44.26
C ASP A 364 19.74 -11.70 -43.14
N PHE A 365 20.02 -12.33 -41.98
CA PHE A 365 19.09 -12.32 -40.83
C PHE A 365 19.75 -12.74 -39.51
N ASP A 366 19.24 -12.21 -38.39
CA ASP A 366 19.46 -12.73 -37.05
C ASP A 366 18.21 -13.45 -36.54
N LYS A 367 18.29 -14.78 -36.35
CA LYS A 367 17.19 -15.56 -35.76
C LYS A 367 17.55 -16.06 -34.36
N ASN A 368 16.70 -15.73 -33.40
CA ASN A 368 16.74 -16.24 -32.04
C ASN A 368 15.95 -17.55 -31.94
N PHE A 369 16.64 -18.66 -31.66
CA PHE A 369 15.99 -19.95 -31.43
C PHE A 369 16.01 -20.30 -29.94
N ILE A 370 14.83 -20.64 -29.42
CA ILE A 370 14.66 -21.14 -28.05
C ILE A 370 14.42 -22.65 -28.12
N PHE A 371 15.39 -23.44 -27.68
CA PHE A 371 15.22 -24.88 -27.58
C PHE A 371 14.62 -25.26 -26.23
N LEU A 372 13.40 -25.80 -26.26
CA LEU A 372 12.76 -26.41 -25.09
C LEU A 372 13.09 -27.91 -25.07
N LYS A 373 13.13 -28.53 -23.89
CA LYS A 373 13.20 -29.99 -23.77
C LYS A 373 12.00 -30.58 -24.48
N ILE A 374 12.21 -31.14 -25.68
CA ILE A 374 11.13 -31.62 -26.53
C ILE A 374 10.67 -32.99 -26.00
N GLU A 375 9.64 -32.97 -25.15
CA GLU A 375 8.91 -34.16 -24.75
C GLU A 375 7.73 -34.33 -25.73
N ASN A 376 7.68 -35.46 -26.41
CA ASN A 376 6.57 -35.83 -27.29
C ASN A 376 5.99 -37.16 -26.79
N ASP A 377 4.66 -37.23 -26.74
CA ASP A 377 3.93 -38.45 -26.39
C ASP A 377 3.58 -39.30 -27.62
N GLU A 378 3.82 -38.79 -28.83
CA GLU A 378 3.61 -39.50 -30.08
C GLU A 378 4.74 -40.52 -30.34
N PRO A 379 4.48 -41.84 -30.24
CA PRO A 379 5.52 -42.85 -30.27
C PRO A 379 6.34 -42.86 -31.57
N LYS A 380 5.73 -42.41 -32.67
CA LYS A 380 6.34 -42.34 -34.00
C LYS A 380 7.39 -41.24 -34.14
N LEU A 381 7.33 -40.19 -33.32
CA LEU A 381 8.22 -39.03 -33.40
C LEU A 381 9.28 -39.02 -32.29
N ASN A 382 9.16 -39.88 -31.28
CA ASN A 382 10.07 -39.94 -30.14
C ASN A 382 11.52 -40.26 -30.49
N SER A 383 11.77 -41.08 -31.52
CA SER A 383 13.13 -41.35 -32.00
C SER A 383 13.76 -40.12 -32.63
N VAL A 384 12.98 -39.36 -33.41
CA VAL A 384 13.44 -38.16 -34.11
C VAL A 384 13.69 -37.02 -33.12
N PHE A 385 12.82 -36.85 -32.12
CA PHE A 385 13.02 -35.84 -31.08
C PHE A 385 14.18 -36.16 -30.13
N LYS A 386 14.46 -37.44 -29.86
CA LYS A 386 15.70 -37.85 -29.16
C LYS A 386 16.95 -37.49 -29.98
N GLU A 387 16.88 -37.62 -31.30
CA GLU A 387 17.98 -37.26 -32.19
C GLU A 387 18.20 -35.74 -32.24
N ILE A 388 17.13 -34.95 -32.35
CA ILE A 388 17.17 -33.49 -32.27
C ILE A 388 17.74 -33.03 -30.92
N ASN A 389 17.32 -33.66 -29.82
CA ASN A 389 17.84 -33.35 -28.49
C ASN A 389 19.33 -33.73 -28.35
N LYS A 390 19.78 -34.82 -28.99
CA LYS A 390 21.21 -35.19 -29.05
C LYS A 390 22.02 -34.16 -29.84
N LEU A 391 21.49 -33.67 -30.97
CA LEU A 391 22.11 -32.60 -31.75
C LEU A 391 22.20 -31.30 -30.95
N ARG A 392 21.14 -30.96 -30.19
CA ARG A 392 21.12 -29.83 -29.26
C ARG A 392 22.20 -29.95 -28.17
N VAL A 393 22.25 -31.08 -27.45
CA VAL A 393 23.24 -31.32 -26.39
C VAL A 393 24.67 -31.22 -26.93
N ASN A 394 24.88 -31.63 -28.19
CA ASN A 394 26.17 -31.54 -28.88
C ASN A 394 26.42 -30.18 -29.56
N ARG A 395 25.56 -29.17 -29.33
CA ARG A 395 25.62 -27.82 -29.90
C ARG A 395 25.59 -27.74 -31.43
N ASN A 396 25.07 -28.77 -32.10
CA ASN A 396 24.87 -28.77 -33.55
C ASN A 396 23.47 -28.23 -33.89
N PHE A 397 23.30 -26.93 -33.68
CA PHE A 397 21.98 -26.29 -33.70
C PHE A 397 21.40 -26.15 -35.12
N ALA A 398 22.22 -25.90 -36.14
CA ALA A 398 21.77 -25.78 -37.52
C ALA A 398 21.14 -27.08 -38.04
N GLU A 399 21.75 -28.23 -37.73
CA GLU A 399 21.21 -29.52 -38.13
C GLU A 399 19.97 -29.91 -37.30
N ALA A 400 19.93 -29.53 -36.02
CA ALA A 400 18.76 -29.70 -35.16
C ALA A 400 17.53 -28.94 -35.70
N ILE A 401 17.73 -27.69 -36.15
CA ILE A 401 16.67 -26.83 -36.73
C ILE A 401 16.17 -27.40 -38.05
N ASN A 402 17.07 -27.74 -38.97
CA ASN A 402 16.70 -28.34 -40.26
C ASN A 402 15.87 -29.63 -40.10
N LYS A 403 16.18 -30.45 -39.09
CA LYS A 403 15.38 -31.65 -38.80
C LYS A 403 14.02 -31.32 -38.23
N LEU A 404 13.92 -30.28 -37.41
CA LEU A 404 12.67 -29.81 -36.81
C LEU A 404 11.72 -29.25 -37.88
N GLU A 405 12.22 -28.42 -38.78
CA GLU A 405 11.44 -27.84 -39.90
C GLU A 405 10.84 -28.93 -40.80
N LYS A 406 11.63 -29.96 -41.15
CA LYS A 406 11.15 -31.11 -41.94
C LYS A 406 10.04 -31.91 -41.26
N ILE A 407 9.98 -31.92 -39.93
CA ILE A 407 8.89 -32.59 -39.19
C ILE A 407 7.62 -31.73 -39.26
N ILE A 408 7.76 -30.41 -39.08
CA ILE A 408 6.66 -29.45 -39.15
C ILE A 408 6.00 -29.49 -40.53
N GLU A 409 6.80 -29.50 -41.60
CA GLU A 409 6.31 -29.62 -42.98
C GLU A 409 5.56 -30.94 -43.23
N LYS A 410 6.05 -32.03 -42.63
CA LYS A 410 5.51 -33.39 -42.85
C LYS A 410 4.26 -33.68 -42.01
N TYR A 411 4.08 -32.99 -40.88
CA TYR A 411 2.96 -33.19 -39.96
C TYR A 411 2.32 -31.85 -39.56
N PRO A 412 1.69 -31.13 -40.51
CA PRO A 412 1.13 -29.80 -40.24
C PRO A 412 -0.06 -29.81 -39.27
N ASN A 413 -0.73 -30.97 -39.08
CA ASN A 413 -1.97 -31.11 -38.30
C ASN A 413 -1.84 -31.98 -37.04
N SER A 414 -0.64 -32.44 -36.66
CA SER A 414 -0.48 -33.16 -35.39
C SER A 414 -0.65 -32.15 -34.24
N TYR A 415 -1.73 -32.34 -33.49
CA TYR A 415 -2.17 -31.54 -32.33
C TYR A 415 -1.20 -31.57 -31.11
N ALA A 416 0.09 -31.81 -31.34
CA ALA A 416 1.14 -32.04 -30.35
C ALA A 416 2.26 -30.98 -30.40
N PHE A 417 2.04 -29.82 -31.01
CA PHE A 417 2.91 -28.64 -30.84
C PHE A 417 2.35 -27.62 -29.82
N ASN A 418 1.27 -27.98 -29.12
CA ASN A 418 0.56 -27.10 -28.19
C ASN A 418 1.25 -26.89 -26.83
N GLN A 419 2.43 -27.45 -26.61
CA GLN A 419 3.33 -26.98 -25.56
C GLN A 419 4.75 -27.04 -26.12
N SER A 420 5.41 -25.88 -26.16
CA SER A 420 6.85 -25.73 -26.27
C SER A 420 7.54 -25.92 -27.64
N ILE A 421 7.08 -25.22 -28.68
CA ILE A 421 7.99 -24.56 -29.64
C ILE A 421 7.40 -23.19 -29.99
N GLU A 422 7.71 -22.19 -29.17
CA GLU A 422 7.45 -20.80 -29.54
C GLU A 422 8.63 -20.35 -30.42
N ILE A 423 8.53 -20.59 -31.74
CA ILE A 423 9.43 -19.97 -32.71
C ILE A 423 8.98 -18.52 -32.81
N LEU A 424 9.59 -17.65 -32.00
CA LEU A 424 9.50 -16.20 -32.20
C LEU A 424 10.31 -15.85 -33.45
N CYS A 425 9.67 -15.94 -34.62
CA CYS A 425 10.12 -15.23 -35.81
C CYS A 425 9.89 -13.74 -35.56
N LEU A 426 10.88 -13.04 -35.04
CA LEU A 426 10.98 -11.60 -35.27
C LEU A 426 11.31 -11.47 -36.75
N MET A 427 10.29 -11.23 -37.59
CA MET A 427 10.55 -10.61 -38.88
C MET A 427 11.00 -9.19 -38.53
N GLU A 428 12.20 -8.81 -38.97
CA GLU A 428 12.44 -7.39 -39.19
C GLU A 428 11.35 -6.93 -40.16
N ASP A 429 10.66 -5.85 -39.80
CA ASP A 429 9.73 -5.21 -40.71
C ASP A 429 10.52 -4.82 -41.97
N ASP A 430 10.40 -5.62 -43.02
CA ASP A 430 10.61 -5.19 -44.39
C ASP A 430 9.53 -4.15 -44.70
N ASN A 431 9.83 -2.90 -44.35
CA ASN A 431 9.38 -1.74 -45.10
C ASN A 431 10.49 -0.70 -45.08
N ALA A 432 11.46 -0.93 -45.96
CA ALA A 432 12.12 0.15 -46.66
C ALA A 432 11.13 0.76 -47.68
N ALA A 433 10.76 2.02 -47.47
CA ALA A 433 10.49 3.01 -48.52
C ALA A 433 10.50 4.42 -47.91
#